data_AF-A0A9X5QNF2-F1
#
_entry.id   AF-A0A9X5QNF2-F1
#
_cell.length_a   1.000
_cell.length_b   1.000
_cell.length_c   1.000
_cell.angle_alpha   90.00
_cell.angle_beta   90.00
_cell.angle_gamma   90.00
#
_symmetry.space_group_name_H-M   'P 1'
#
loop_
_entity.id
_entity.type
_entity.pdbx_description
1 polymer ?
#
loop_
_entity_poly.entity_id
_entity_poly.type
_entity_poly.pdbx_seq_one_letter_code
_entity_poly.pdbx_strand_id
1 'polypeptide(L)'
;MIYRGAGWLTLFTPVAMVLLLMWLWPDPSVKPGNTSLMQVLLGFGAGSAINTVLGFVLNRQPHADGVRHHFFFMPMQWPALVITVTCLLIALLK
;
A
#
# COMPACT_ATOMS: atom_id res chain seq x y z
N MET A 1 2.81 -23.23 -1.29
CA MET A 1 2.92 -22.37 -2.48
C MET A 1 2.93 -20.92 -2.04
N ILE A 2 3.93 -20.13 -2.44
CA ILE A 2 3.87 -18.67 -2.31
C ILE A 2 2.83 -18.18 -3.32
N TYR A 3 1.83 -17.42 -2.88
CA TYR A 3 0.86 -16.81 -3.77
C TYR A 3 1.60 -15.73 -4.58
N ARG A 4 2.15 -16.10 -5.74
CA ARG A 4 3.00 -15.22 -6.58
C ARG A 4 2.26 -13.93 -7.00
N GLY A 5 0.93 -13.92 -6.98
CA GLY A 5 0.10 -12.74 -7.24
C GLY A 5 0.08 -11.70 -6.10
N ALA A 6 0.41 -12.07 -4.85
CA ALA A 6 0.34 -11.16 -3.71
C ALA A 6 1.41 -10.05 -3.76
N GLY A 7 2.56 -10.32 -4.39
CA GLY A 7 3.60 -9.33 -4.67
C GLY A 7 3.17 -8.24 -5.66
N TRP A 8 2.33 -8.60 -6.63
CA TRP A 8 1.77 -7.65 -7.59
C TRP A 8 0.73 -6.74 -6.94
N LEU A 9 -0.13 -7.32 -6.11
CA LEU A 9 -1.09 -6.55 -5.31
C LEU A 9 -0.38 -5.51 -4.45
N THR A 10 0.71 -5.87 -3.77
CA THR A 10 1.45 -4.93 -2.90
C THR A 10 1.98 -3.70 -3.63
N LEU A 11 2.34 -3.82 -4.91
CA LEU A 11 2.78 -2.71 -5.75
C LEU A 11 1.61 -1.95 -6.41
N PHE A 12 0.53 -2.64 -6.74
CA PHE A 12 -0.60 -2.04 -7.46
C PHE A 12 -1.49 -1.19 -6.56
N THR A 13 -1.70 -1.56 -5.30
CA THR A 13 -2.60 -0.82 -4.39
C THR A 13 -2.15 0.62 -4.13
N PRO A 14 -0.86 0.92 -3.90
CA PRO A 14 -0.36 2.29 -3.78
C PRO A 14 -0.63 3.13 -5.04
N VAL A 15 -0.37 2.57 -6.22
CA VAL A 15 -0.59 3.26 -7.50
C VAL A 15 -2.09 3.50 -7.72
N ALA A 16 -2.92 2.47 -7.50
CA ALA A 16 -4.36 2.58 -7.61
C ALA A 16 -4.93 3.63 -6.64
N MET A 17 -4.38 3.72 -5.41
CA MET A 17 -4.79 4.73 -4.43
C MET A 17 -4.43 6.16 -4.87
N VAL A 18 -3.27 6.38 -5.49
CA VAL A 18 -2.94 7.70 -6.05
C VAL A 18 -3.92 8.06 -7.18
N LEU A 19 -4.18 7.13 -8.10
CA LEU A 19 -5.13 7.36 -9.20
C LEU A 19 -6.54 7.64 -8.68
N LEU A 20 -6.97 6.91 -7.64
CA LEU A 20 -8.25 7.13 -6.97
C LEU A 20 -8.31 8.52 -6.33
N LEU A 21 -7.25 8.96 -5.65
CA LEU A 21 -7.18 10.29 -5.06
C LEU A 21 -7.18 11.39 -6.13
N MET A 22 -6.48 11.20 -7.24
CA MET A 22 -6.51 12.15 -8.35
C MET A 22 -7.91 12.31 -8.95
N TRP A 23 -8.70 11.23 -8.99
CA TRP A 23 -10.04 11.25 -9.53
C TRP A 23 -11.08 11.79 -8.54
N LEU A 24 -11.05 11.33 -7.28
CA LEU A 24 -12.05 11.68 -6.27
C LEU A 24 -11.77 13.02 -5.60
N TRP A 25 -10.49 13.36 -5.40
CA TRP A 25 -10.06 14.56 -4.69
C TRP A 25 -8.90 15.26 -5.40
N PRO A 26 -9.12 15.80 -6.61
CA PRO A 26 -8.10 16.55 -7.33
C PRO A 26 -7.65 17.76 -6.52
N ASP A 27 -6.33 17.96 -6.44
CA ASP A 27 -5.75 19.06 -5.66
C ASP A 27 -5.84 20.36 -6.47
N PRO A 28 -6.55 21.39 -5.96
CA PRO A 28 -6.74 22.66 -6.68
C PRO A 28 -5.45 23.50 -6.78
N SER A 29 -4.40 23.15 -6.01
CA SER A 29 -3.12 23.85 -6.04
C SER A 29 -2.23 23.47 -7.24
N VAL A 30 -2.59 22.43 -8.00
CA VAL A 30 -1.85 21.96 -9.18
C VAL A 30 -2.72 22.01 -10.43
N LYS A 31 -2.07 22.07 -11.60
CA LYS A 31 -2.79 22.02 -12.88
C LYS A 31 -3.58 20.72 -13.01
N PRO A 32 -4.77 20.73 -13.63
CA PRO A 32 -5.54 19.52 -13.91
C PRO A 32 -4.68 18.47 -14.62
N GLY A 33 -4.67 17.25 -14.10
CA GLY A 33 -3.84 16.14 -14.59
C GLY A 33 -2.47 15.99 -13.91
N ASN A 34 -2.02 16.99 -13.13
CA ASN A 34 -0.84 16.85 -12.29
C ASN A 34 -1.21 16.34 -10.89
N THR A 35 -0.25 15.70 -10.22
CA THR A 35 -0.40 15.22 -8.85
C THR A 35 0.47 16.06 -7.92
N SER A 36 -0.09 16.55 -6.82
CA SER A 36 0.72 17.23 -5.80
C SER A 36 1.52 16.22 -4.99
N LEU A 37 2.64 16.67 -4.39
CA LEU A 37 3.43 15.80 -3.53
C LEU A 37 2.59 15.23 -2.38
N MET A 38 1.70 16.02 -1.79
CA MET A 38 0.85 15.53 -0.70
C MET A 38 -0.15 14.47 -1.17
N GLN A 39 -0.75 14.61 -2.36
CA GLN A 39 -1.58 13.56 -2.93
C GLN A 39 -0.79 12.27 -3.20
N VAL A 40 0.45 12.38 -3.69
CA VAL A 40 1.32 11.21 -3.89
C VAL A 40 1.62 10.54 -2.54
N LEU A 41 2.03 11.30 -1.53
CA LEU A 41 2.35 10.78 -0.20
C LEU A 41 1.12 10.14 0.46
N LEU A 42 -0.06 10.76 0.35
CA LEU A 42 -1.31 10.21 0.85
C LEU A 42 -1.70 8.92 0.13
N GLY A 43 -1.62 8.88 -1.20
CA GLY A 43 -2.00 7.71 -1.98
C GLY A 43 -1.05 6.53 -1.76
N PHE A 44 0.27 6.77 -1.85
CA PHE A 44 1.26 5.73 -1.59
C PHE A 44 1.23 5.27 -0.13
N GLY A 45 1.12 6.19 0.82
CA GLY A 45 1.05 5.90 2.25
C GLY A 45 -0.19 5.07 2.59
N ALA A 46 -1.37 5.50 2.13
CA ALA A 46 -2.63 4.82 2.39
C ALA A 46 -2.70 3.45 1.70
N GLY A 47 -2.33 3.35 0.41
CA GLY A 47 -2.34 2.06 -0.29
C GLY A 47 -1.37 1.05 0.31
N SER A 48 -0.20 1.52 0.76
CA SER A 48 0.78 0.67 1.45
C SER A 48 0.31 0.28 2.87
N ALA A 49 -0.43 1.16 3.55
CA ALA A 49 -0.99 0.88 4.87
C ALA A 49 -2.07 -0.20 4.77
N ILE A 50 -2.95 -0.12 3.76
CA ILE A 50 -3.97 -1.13 3.46
C ILE A 50 -3.29 -2.50 3.24
N ASN A 51 -2.24 -2.55 2.43
CA ASN A 51 -1.49 -3.79 2.19
C ASN A 51 -0.86 -4.36 3.45
N THR A 52 -0.32 -3.49 4.30
CA THR A 52 0.28 -3.88 5.58
C THR A 52 -0.80 -4.50 6.50
N VAL A 53 -1.95 -3.84 6.65
CA VAL A 53 -3.05 -4.31 7.50
C VAL A 53 -3.66 -5.61 6.97
N LEU A 54 -4.03 -5.67 5.69
CA LEU A 54 -4.54 -6.89 5.06
C LEU A 54 -3.54 -8.02 5.22
N GLY A 55 -2.27 -7.69 5.05
CA GLY A 55 -1.17 -8.58 5.24
C GLY A 55 -1.10 -9.21 6.64
N PHE A 56 -1.23 -8.39 7.69
CA PHE A 56 -1.27 -8.87 9.08
C PHE A 56 -2.51 -9.71 9.38
N VAL A 57 -3.67 -9.29 8.88
CA VAL A 57 -4.96 -9.99 9.13
C VAL A 57 -4.97 -11.36 8.45
N LEU A 58 -4.59 -11.43 7.17
CA LEU A 58 -4.63 -12.66 6.38
C LEU A 58 -3.56 -13.66 6.82
N ASN A 59 -2.40 -13.19 7.29
CA ASN A 59 -1.34 -14.07 7.82
C ASN A 59 -1.64 -14.63 9.23
N ARG A 60 -2.72 -14.18 9.89
CA ARG A 60 -3.07 -14.59 11.26
C ARG A 60 -3.91 -15.88 11.32
N GLN A 61 -4.52 -16.30 10.21
CA GLN A 61 -5.43 -17.44 10.17
C GLN A 61 -4.66 -18.78 10.02
N PRO A 62 -4.86 -19.76 10.92
CA PRO A 62 -4.32 -21.11 10.74
C PRO A 62 -5.01 -21.75 9.53
N HIS A 63 -4.24 -22.02 8.48
CA HIS A 63 -4.77 -22.67 7.29
C HIS A 63 -4.96 -24.17 7.56
N ALA A 64 -6.10 -24.71 7.14
CA ALA A 64 -6.53 -26.09 7.39
C ALA A 64 -5.57 -27.16 6.86
N ASP A 65 -4.73 -26.79 5.90
CA ASP A 65 -3.84 -27.71 5.19
C ASP A 65 -2.54 -28.01 5.95
N GLY A 66 -2.38 -27.52 7.19
CA GLY A 66 -1.19 -27.73 8.04
C GLY A 66 0.09 -27.03 7.56
N VAL A 67 0.08 -26.51 6.34
CA VAL A 67 1.13 -25.68 5.75
C VAL A 67 0.82 -24.22 6.05
N ARG A 68 1.81 -23.47 6.57
CA ARG A 68 1.71 -22.01 6.67
C ARG A 68 1.69 -21.42 5.26
N HIS A 69 0.50 -21.30 4.67
CA HIS A 69 0.30 -20.51 3.46
C HIS A 69 0.49 -19.04 3.85
N HIS A 70 1.73 -18.58 3.79
CA HIS A 70 2.03 -17.16 3.82
C HIS A 70 1.47 -16.56 2.52
N PHE A 71 0.17 -16.24 2.52
CA PHE A 71 -0.53 -15.57 1.42
C PHE A 71 0.22 -14.28 1.04
N PHE A 72 0.80 -13.64 2.07
CA PHE A 72 1.89 -12.71 1.95
C PHE A 72 3.10 -13.27 2.71
N PHE A 73 4.13 -13.68 1.98
CA PHE A 73 5.45 -13.93 2.58
C PHE A 73 5.85 -12.66 3.33
N MET A 74 6.06 -12.74 4.66
CA MET A 74 6.45 -11.57 5.48
C MET A 74 7.51 -10.67 4.81
N PRO A 75 8.54 -11.20 4.11
CA PRO A 75 9.48 -10.41 3.30
C PRO A 75 8.84 -9.39 2.33
N MET A 76 7.68 -9.67 1.73
CA MET A 76 6.99 -8.77 0.79
C MET A 76 6.14 -7.69 1.48
N GLN A 77 5.83 -7.82 2.78
CA GLN A 77 5.10 -6.81 3.54
C GLN A 77 6.00 -5.70 4.09
N TRP A 78 7.26 -6.00 4.38
CA TRP A 78 8.23 -5.01 4.85
C TRP A 78 8.38 -3.82 3.89
N PRO A 79 8.45 -4.00 2.55
CA PRO A 79 8.43 -2.89 1.62
C PRO A 79 7.20 -1.98 1.77
N ALA A 80 5.99 -2.55 1.92
CA ALA A 80 4.78 -1.76 2.11
C ALA A 80 4.82 -0.98 3.43
N LEU A 81 5.23 -1.63 4.53
CA LEU A 81 5.38 -0.96 5.81
C LEU A 81 6.41 0.18 5.73
N VAL A 82 7.56 -0.04 5.09
CA VAL A 82 8.60 0.98 4.87
C VAL A 82 8.06 2.15 4.07
N ILE A 83 7.30 1.90 2.99
CA ILE A 83 6.67 2.96 2.19
C ILE A 83 5.69 3.76 3.06
N THR A 84 4.82 3.10 3.82
CA THR A 84 3.87 3.77 4.72
C THR A 84 4.59 4.68 5.72
N VAL A 85 5.62 4.16 6.41
CA VAL A 85 6.38 4.92 7.40
C VAL A 85 7.10 6.10 6.72
N THR A 86 7.72 5.88 5.56
CA THR A 86 8.42 6.93 4.82
C THR A 86 7.46 8.03 4.38
N CYS A 87 6.31 7.67 3.80
CA CYS A 87 5.29 8.64 3.40
C CYS A 87 4.77 9.45 4.60
N LEU A 88 4.55 8.79 5.74
CA LEU A 88 4.11 9.44 6.97
C LEU A 88 5.17 10.42 7.49
N LEU A 89 6.44 10.01 7.55
CA LEU A 89 7.53 10.87 8.01
C LEU A 89 7.68 12.11 7.12
N ILE A 90 7.67 11.94 5.79
CA ILE A 90 7.76 13.07 4.86
C ILE A 90 6.55 14.00 5.02
N ALA A 91 5.35 13.46 5.20
CA ALA A 91 4.15 14.27 5.41
C ALA A 91 4.17 15.05 6.73
N LEU A 92 4.79 14.52 7.79
CA LEU A 92 4.92 15.21 9.09
C LEU A 92 6.02 16.28 9.10
N LEU A 93 7.05 16.13 8.27
CA LEU A 93 8.19 17.05 8.18
C LEU A 93 7.93 18.24 7.25
N LYS A 94 6.81 18.27 6.53
CA LYS A 94 6.49 19.25 5.49
C LYS A 94 5.26 20.07 5.87
#